data_AF-A0A845M570-F1
#
_entry.id   AF-A0A845M570-F1
#
_cell.length_a   1.000
_cell.length_b   1.000
_cell.length_c   1.000
_cell.angle_alpha   90.00
_cell.angle_beta   90.00
_cell.angle_gamma   90.00
#
_symmetry.space_group_name_H-M   'P 1'
#
loop_
_entity.id
_entity.type
_entity.pdbx_description
1 polymer ?
#
loop_
_entity_poly.entity_id
_entity_poly.type
_entity_poly.pdbx_seq_one_letter_code
_entity_poly.pdbx_strand_id
1 'polypeptide(L)'
;MKVTTNTPDLLIVDDRPLFIGIMLILFILLFVGVGLGLVFSGEPLGLVFALMGGGLGAGAFIVFVRRVQVVFHRPEGYVEIRRKNAFRARKVRHALDEIDRAEVESSRTSEGATTYRTVLVIEAGQSVGRHPLTFAYSSGSGHRRVAEAINAWLSGPHPG
;
A
#
# COMPACT_ATOMS: atom_id res chain seq x y z
N MET A 1 -4.88 2.76 -4.45
CA MET A 1 -4.60 4.09 -3.87
C MET A 1 -5.70 5.08 -4.27
N LYS A 2 -6.09 5.96 -3.35
CA LYS A 2 -7.03 7.05 -3.60
C LYS A 2 -6.71 8.26 -2.73
N VAL A 3 -7.02 9.46 -3.22
CA VAL A 3 -7.00 10.69 -2.41
C VAL A 3 -8.27 10.71 -1.56
N THR A 4 -8.14 10.78 -0.24
CA THR A 4 -9.27 10.82 0.70
C THR A 4 -9.60 12.23 1.17
N THR A 5 -8.61 13.11 1.20
CA THR A 5 -8.77 14.52 1.58
C THR A 5 -7.88 15.35 0.69
N ASN A 6 -8.43 16.43 0.12
CA ASN A 6 -7.70 17.37 -0.72
C ASN A 6 -8.17 18.78 -0.40
N THR A 7 -7.50 19.44 0.54
CA THR A 7 -7.67 20.86 0.86
C THR A 7 -6.32 21.56 0.70
N PRO A 8 -6.26 22.90 0.58
CA PRO A 8 -4.98 23.63 0.46
C PRO A 8 -3.98 23.31 1.59
N ASP A 9 -4.49 23.07 2.79
CA ASP A 9 -3.68 22.78 3.98
C ASP A 9 -3.32 21.31 4.15
N LEU A 10 -4.17 20.40 3.65
CA LEU A 10 -4.10 18.98 3.97
C LEU A 10 -4.44 18.10 2.76
N LEU A 11 -3.44 17.32 2.33
CA LEU A 11 -3.64 16.24 1.37
C LEU A 11 -3.45 14.89 2.06
N ILE A 12 -4.46 14.02 2.00
CA ILE A 12 -4.37 12.65 2.50
C ILE A 12 -4.58 11.68 1.35
N VAL A 13 -3.58 10.82 1.15
CA VAL A 13 -3.63 9.70 0.22
C VAL A 13 -3.73 8.41 1.03
N ASP A 14 -4.75 7.59 0.77
CA ASP A 14 -4.96 6.31 1.45
C ASP A 14 -4.90 5.16 0.43
N ASP A 15 -4.16 4.12 0.78
CA ASP A 15 -4.10 2.86 0.06
C ASP A 15 -4.55 1.72 0.96
N ARG A 16 -5.71 1.17 0.63
CA ARG A 16 -6.27 -0.02 1.26
C ARG A 16 -6.43 -1.09 0.19
N PRO A 17 -5.65 -2.18 0.21
CA PRO A 17 -5.78 -3.26 -0.75
C PRO A 17 -7.00 -4.15 -0.43
N LEU A 18 -8.20 -3.57 -0.44
CA LEU A 18 -9.45 -4.25 -0.09
C LEU A 18 -9.71 -5.48 -0.96
N PHE A 19 -9.48 -5.36 -2.27
CA PHE A 19 -9.70 -6.46 -3.21
C PHE A 19 -8.81 -7.67 -2.91
N ILE A 20 -7.50 -7.46 -2.75
CA ILE A 20 -6.55 -8.53 -2.38
C ILE A 20 -6.90 -9.11 -1.01
N GLY A 21 -7.29 -8.25 -0.04
CA GLY A 21 -7.73 -8.71 1.27
C GLY A 21 -8.96 -9.62 1.21
N ILE A 22 -9.99 -9.25 0.45
CA ILE A 22 -11.18 -10.08 0.25
C ILE A 22 -10.82 -11.40 -0.43
N MET A 23 -10.03 -11.35 -1.51
CA MET A 23 -9.60 -12.55 -2.24
C MET A 23 -8.83 -13.52 -1.34
N LEU A 24 -7.90 -13.01 -0.52
CA LEU A 24 -7.15 -13.83 0.43
C LEU A 24 -8.03 -14.39 1.55
N ILE A 25 -9.01 -13.62 2.05
CA ILE A 25 -9.98 -14.14 3.03
C ILE A 25 -10.79 -15.29 2.42
N LEU A 26 -11.31 -15.12 1.20
CA LEU A 26 -12.05 -16.18 0.51
C LEU A 26 -11.18 -17.43 0.27
N PHE A 27 -9.92 -17.22 -0.13
CA PHE A 27 -8.95 -18.31 -0.27
C PHE A 27 -8.73 -19.06 1.04
N ILE A 28 -8.50 -18.36 2.16
CA ILE A 28 -8.32 -18.96 3.48
C ILE A 28 -9.57 -19.76 3.86
N LEU A 29 -10.76 -19.16 3.71
CA LEU A 29 -12.03 -19.80 4.06
C LEU A 29 -12.26 -21.07 3.24
N LEU A 30 -11.93 -21.07 1.94
CA LEU A 30 -12.03 -22.24 1.09
C LEU A 30 -11.14 -23.38 1.58
N PHE A 31 -9.84 -23.11 1.81
CA PHE A 31 -8.89 -24.15 2.23
C PHE A 31 -9.18 -24.68 3.63
N VAL A 32 -9.55 -23.80 4.56
CA VAL A 32 -9.94 -24.20 5.91
C VAL A 32 -11.25 -24.99 5.88
N GLY A 33 -12.25 -24.55 5.11
CA GLY A 33 -13.54 -25.23 4.99
C GLY A 33 -13.42 -26.62 4.38
N VAL A 34 -12.69 -26.75 3.26
CA VAL A 34 -12.40 -28.05 2.63
C VAL A 34 -11.59 -28.94 3.57
N GLY A 35 -10.55 -28.39 4.22
CA GLY A 35 -9.73 -29.14 5.16
C GLY A 35 -10.52 -29.68 6.34
N LEU A 36 -11.38 -28.86 6.96
CA LEU A 36 -12.25 -29.29 8.05
C LEU A 36 -13.27 -30.35 7.58
N GLY A 37 -13.86 -30.19 6.39
CA GLY A 37 -14.78 -31.18 5.81
C GLY A 37 -14.14 -32.56 5.58
N LEU A 38 -12.87 -32.59 5.16
CA LEU A 38 -12.09 -33.82 5.02
C LEU A 38 -11.80 -34.46 6.38
N VAL A 39 -11.40 -33.65 7.38
CA VAL A 39 -11.17 -34.15 8.75
C VAL A 39 -12.44 -34.79 9.33
N PHE A 40 -13.60 -34.16 9.15
CA PHE A 40 -14.88 -34.72 9.62
C PHE A 40 -15.28 -36.00 8.88
N SER A 41 -14.78 -36.21 7.66
CA SER A 41 -14.94 -37.45 6.91
C SER A 41 -13.94 -38.55 7.32
N GLY A 42 -13.06 -38.28 8.30
CA GLY A 42 -12.04 -39.22 8.76
C GLY A 42 -10.72 -39.17 7.98
N GLU A 43 -10.57 -38.23 7.05
CA GLU A 43 -9.36 -38.09 6.23
C GLU A 43 -8.33 -37.15 6.91
N PRO A 44 -7.20 -37.67 7.41
CA PRO A 44 -6.21 -36.87 8.13
C PRO A 44 -5.51 -35.84 7.24
N LEU A 45 -5.51 -36.04 5.91
CA LEU A 45 -5.02 -35.06 4.92
C LEU A 45 -5.77 -33.73 4.99
N GLY A 46 -7.00 -33.71 5.50
CA GLY A 46 -7.75 -32.48 5.73
C GLY A 46 -7.04 -31.50 6.67
N LEU A 47 -6.30 -32.00 7.67
CA LEU A 47 -5.54 -31.17 8.59
C LEU A 47 -4.40 -30.42 7.87
N VAL A 48 -3.73 -31.09 6.93
CA VAL A 48 -2.68 -30.49 6.10
C VAL A 48 -3.29 -29.39 5.22
N PHE A 49 -4.43 -29.65 4.58
CA PHE A 49 -5.12 -28.64 3.76
C PHE A 49 -5.53 -27.40 4.57
N ALA A 50 -6.11 -27.60 5.77
CA ALA A 50 -6.51 -26.50 6.62
C ALA A 50 -5.30 -25.69 7.14
N LEU A 51 -4.26 -26.37 7.63
CA LEU A 51 -3.09 -25.72 8.24
C LEU A 51 -2.16 -25.10 7.20
N MET A 52 -1.79 -25.81 6.13
CA MET A 52 -0.95 -25.24 5.08
C MET A 52 -1.71 -24.22 4.24
N GLY A 53 -2.89 -24.57 3.74
CA GLY A 53 -3.67 -23.66 2.89
C GLY A 53 -4.12 -22.42 3.65
N GLY A 54 -4.69 -22.61 4.84
CA GLY A 54 -5.09 -21.51 5.71
C GLY A 54 -3.90 -20.71 6.23
N GLY A 55 -2.81 -21.38 6.64
CA GLY A 55 -1.61 -20.74 7.15
C GLY A 55 -0.87 -19.91 6.09
N LEU A 56 -0.69 -20.43 4.88
CA LEU A 56 -0.10 -19.69 3.76
C LEU A 56 -0.97 -18.50 3.36
N GLY A 57 -2.30 -18.68 3.31
CA GLY A 57 -3.24 -17.60 3.05
C GLY A 57 -3.17 -16.51 4.12
N ALA A 58 -3.12 -16.88 5.41
CA ALA A 58 -2.99 -15.94 6.51
C ALA A 58 -1.64 -15.20 6.48
N GLY A 59 -0.54 -15.90 6.20
CA GLY A 59 0.78 -15.31 6.00
C GLY A 59 0.78 -14.30 4.85
N ALA A 60 0.22 -14.67 3.70
CA ALA A 60 0.04 -13.78 2.57
C ALA A 60 -0.82 -12.56 2.95
N PHE A 61 -1.91 -12.74 3.70
CA PHE A 61 -2.75 -11.64 4.16
C PHE A 61 -1.94 -10.63 5.00
N ILE A 62 -1.15 -11.11 5.95
CA ILE A 62 -0.31 -10.25 6.81
C ILE A 62 0.74 -9.48 5.99
N VAL A 63 1.29 -10.11 4.95
CA VAL A 63 2.35 -9.52 4.12
C VAL A 63 1.79 -8.52 3.10
N PHE A 64 0.71 -8.89 2.40
CA PHE A 64 0.16 -8.12 1.29
C PHE A 64 -0.92 -7.11 1.69
N VAL A 65 -1.68 -7.36 2.76
CA VAL A 65 -2.72 -6.45 3.25
C VAL A 65 -2.12 -5.46 4.23
N ARG A 66 -1.36 -4.51 3.68
CA ARG A 66 -0.80 -3.38 4.43
C ARG A 66 -1.52 -2.11 4.05
N ARG A 67 -2.02 -1.38 5.04
CA ARG A 67 -2.61 -0.07 4.80
C ARG A 67 -1.51 0.98 4.79
N VAL A 68 -1.46 1.78 3.72
CA VAL A 68 -0.57 2.93 3.63
C VAL A 68 -1.41 4.20 3.63
N GLN A 69 -1.04 5.16 4.47
CA GLN A 69 -1.62 6.49 4.46
C GLN A 69 -0.49 7.50 4.41
N VAL A 70 -0.57 8.44 3.47
CA VAL A 70 0.38 9.53 3.31
C VAL A 70 -0.35 10.82 3.60
N VAL A 71 0.18 11.61 4.51
CA VAL A 71 -0.41 12.88 4.96
C VAL A 71 0.56 13.99 4.66
N PHE A 72 0.17 14.92 3.79
CA PHE A 72 0.87 16.17 3.56
C PHE A 72 0.16 17.24 4.38
N HIS A 73 0.89 17.90 5.25
CA HIS A 73 0.37 18.91 6.17
C HIS A 73 1.14 20.21 5.98
N ARG A 74 0.53 21.16 5.28
CA ARG A 74 1.17 22.42 4.94
C ARG A 74 1.38 23.35 6.14
N PRO A 75 0.40 23.54 7.07
CA PRO A 75 0.59 24.44 8.20
C PRO A 75 1.74 24.08 9.14
N GLU A 76 2.09 22.79 9.21
CA GLU A 76 3.23 22.30 10.01
C GLU A 76 4.44 21.92 9.14
N GLY A 77 4.36 22.13 7.82
CA GLY A 77 5.46 21.92 6.88
C GLY A 77 6.00 20.50 6.81
N TYR A 78 5.15 19.46 6.82
CA TYR A 78 5.64 18.08 6.75
C TYR A 78 4.84 17.14 5.86
N VAL A 79 5.50 16.05 5.47
CA VAL A 79 4.88 14.87 4.87
C VAL A 79 5.14 13.66 5.75
N GLU A 80 4.09 12.94 6.12
CA GLU A 80 4.18 11.74 6.93
C GLU A 80 3.65 10.52 6.19
N ILE A 81 4.52 9.54 5.96
CA ILE A 81 4.19 8.24 5.39
C ILE A 81 3.92 7.28 6.55
N ARG A 82 2.64 6.97 6.77
CA ARG A 82 2.16 6.01 7.78
C ARG A 82 1.90 4.67 7.11
N ARG A 83 2.57 3.64 7.58
CA ARG A 83 2.39 2.25 7.12
C ARG A 83 1.90 1.42 8.29
N LYS A 84 0.71 0.84 8.18
CA LYS A 84 0.12 -0.03 9.21
C LYS A 84 -0.06 -1.43 8.64
N ASN A 85 0.71 -2.38 9.18
CA ASN A 85 0.47 -3.81 9.05
C ASN A 85 -0.43 -4.29 10.20
N ALA A 86 -0.94 -5.52 10.12
CA ALA A 86 -1.77 -6.12 11.17
C ALA A 86 -1.10 -6.11 12.57
N PHE A 87 0.25 -6.07 12.62
CA PHE A 87 1.02 -6.15 13.87
C PHE A 87 1.85 -4.92 14.23
N ARG A 88 2.18 -4.03 13.27
CA ARG A 88 3.10 -2.90 13.52
C ARG A 88 2.63 -1.66 12.76
N ALA A 89 2.91 -0.49 13.32
CA ALA A 89 2.80 0.79 12.61
C ALA A 89 4.20 1.38 12.46
N ARG A 90 4.58 1.76 11.25
CA ARG A 90 5.79 2.52 10.96
C ARG A 90 5.38 3.88 10.41
N LYS A 91 5.92 4.95 10.98
CA LYS A 91 5.76 6.32 10.49
C LYS A 91 7.13 6.85 10.08
N VAL A 92 7.19 7.54 8.96
CA VAL A 92 8.38 8.26 8.50
C VAL A 92 7.91 9.66 8.14
N ARG A 93 8.56 10.68 8.68
CA ARG A 93 8.25 12.10 8.44
C ARG A 93 9.41 12.74 7.70
N HIS A 94 9.09 13.46 6.64
CA HIS A 94 10.00 14.32 5.89
C HIS A 94 9.50 15.76 5.98
N ALA A 95 10.39 16.74 5.84
CA ALA A 95 9.95 18.12 5.74
C ALA A 95 9.27 18.33 4.36
N LEU A 96 8.26 19.19 4.30
CA LEU A 96 7.47 19.34 3.07
C LEU A 96 8.25 20.06 1.96
N ASP A 97 9.12 20.98 2.35
CA ASP A 97 10.04 21.72 1.49
C ASP A 97 11.13 20.83 0.87
N GLU A 98 11.44 19.67 1.47
CA GLU A 98 12.33 18.67 0.88
C GLU A 98 11.67 17.91 -0.29
N ILE A 99 10.35 17.97 -0.46
CA ILE A 99 9.64 17.15 -1.45
C ILE A 99 9.52 17.92 -2.77
N ASP A 100 10.33 17.54 -3.76
CA ASP A 100 10.32 18.18 -5.08
C ASP A 100 9.10 17.79 -5.92
N ARG A 101 8.78 16.49 -5.98
CA ARG A 101 7.67 15.96 -6.77
C ARG A 101 7.30 14.53 -6.41
N ALA A 102 6.16 14.08 -6.93
CA ALA A 102 5.76 12.68 -7.02
C ALA A 102 5.94 12.14 -8.44
N GLU A 103 6.46 10.92 -8.54
CA GLU A 103 6.62 10.19 -9.80
C GLU A 103 5.94 8.82 -9.74
N VAL A 104 5.65 8.26 -10.91
CA VAL A 104 5.23 6.87 -11.04
C VAL A 104 6.40 6.04 -11.53
N GLU A 105 6.87 5.12 -10.68
CA GLU A 105 7.80 4.09 -11.11
C GLU A 105 7.04 2.91 -11.72
N SER A 106 7.58 2.37 -12.81
CA SER A 106 7.10 1.14 -13.43
C SER A 106 8.13 0.03 -13.27
N SER A 107 7.64 -1.20 -13.10
CA SER A 107 8.44 -2.41 -13.11
C SER A 107 7.81 -3.40 -14.08
N ARG A 108 8.61 -3.91 -15.02
CA ARG A 108 8.19 -4.90 -16.02
C ARG A 108 8.67 -6.27 -15.57
N THR A 109 7.74 -7.20 -15.43
CA THR A 109 8.06 -8.61 -15.20
C THR A 109 8.49 -9.27 -16.51
N SER A 110 9.26 -10.36 -16.43
CA SER A 110 9.69 -11.15 -17.59
C SER A 110 8.53 -11.67 -18.45
N GLU A 111 7.33 -11.79 -17.85
CA GLU A 111 6.08 -12.21 -18.52
C GLU A 111 5.29 -11.05 -19.14
N GLY A 112 5.84 -9.83 -19.20
CA GLY A 112 5.28 -8.69 -19.92
C GLY A 112 4.29 -7.82 -19.14
N ALA A 113 3.85 -8.26 -17.95
CA ALA A 113 3.00 -7.44 -17.09
C ALA A 113 3.80 -6.27 -16.50
N THR A 114 3.30 -5.04 -16.70
CA THR A 114 3.86 -3.81 -16.11
C THR A 114 3.09 -3.45 -14.85
N THR A 115 3.81 -3.27 -13.75
CA THR A 115 3.28 -2.88 -12.46
C THR A 115 3.81 -1.52 -12.07
N TYR A 116 3.06 -0.75 -11.28
CA TYR A 116 3.36 0.65 -10.97
C TYR A 116 3.37 0.90 -9.47
N ARG A 117 4.14 1.90 -9.04
CA ARG A 117 4.06 2.47 -7.69
C ARG A 117 4.30 3.97 -7.72
N THR A 118 3.69 4.70 -6.79
CA THR A 118 3.97 6.13 -6.61
C THR A 118 5.15 6.32 -5.66
N VAL A 119 6.08 7.19 -6.03
CA VAL A 119 7.26 7.54 -5.22
C VAL A 119 7.35 9.05 -5.04
N LEU A 120 7.80 9.49 -3.87
CA LEU A 120 8.22 10.89 -3.66
C LEU A 120 9.69 11.00 -4.01
N VAL A 121 10.05 12.07 -4.70
CA VAL A 121 11.43 12.37 -5.09
C VAL A 121 11.91 13.53 -4.24
N ILE A 122 13.08 13.33 -3.63
CA ILE A 122 13.85 14.33 -2.90
C ILE A 122 15.21 14.43 -3.60
N GLU A 123 15.52 15.57 -4.20
CA GLU A 123 16.73 15.79 -5.00
C GLU A 123 17.90 16.38 -4.21
N ALA A 124 17.62 17.00 -3.05
CA ALA A 124 18.64 17.62 -2.20
C ALA A 124 18.41 17.35 -0.70
N GLY A 125 19.44 17.55 0.13
CA GLY A 125 19.37 17.40 1.59
C GLY A 125 19.83 16.04 2.12
N GLN A 126 19.48 15.73 3.37
CA GLN A 126 19.87 14.48 4.04
C GLN A 126 18.95 13.30 3.64
N SER A 127 17.77 13.61 3.12
CA SER A 127 16.76 12.62 2.69
C SER A 127 16.82 12.33 1.19
N VAL A 128 17.90 12.66 0.47
CA VAL A 128 18.00 12.47 -0.99
C VAL A 128 17.65 11.05 -1.41
N GLY A 129 16.82 10.96 -2.45
CA GLY A 129 16.46 9.70 -3.09
C GLY A 129 14.96 9.57 -3.35
N ARG A 130 14.56 8.33 -3.66
CA ARG A 130 13.19 7.97 -4.01
C ARG A 130 12.53 7.29 -2.82
N HIS A 131 11.45 7.87 -2.33
CA HIS A 131 10.71 7.40 -1.17
C HIS A 131 9.38 6.81 -1.60
N PRO A 132 9.30 5.49 -1.79
CA PRO A 132 8.09 4.85 -2.26
C PRO A 132 6.97 4.95 -1.23
N LEU A 133 5.77 5.35 -1.69
CA LEU A 133 4.59 5.39 -0.84
C LEU A 133 4.21 3.95 -0.43
N THR A 134 4.19 3.03 -1.41
CA THR A 134 3.96 1.59 -1.22
C THR A 134 5.20 0.78 -1.57
N PHE A 135 5.45 -0.30 -0.83
CA PHE A 135 6.55 -1.24 -1.16
C PHE A 135 6.23 -2.09 -2.39
N ALA A 136 4.98 -2.53 -2.51
CA ALA A 136 4.54 -3.35 -3.63
C ALA A 136 4.17 -2.47 -4.83
N TYR A 137 4.53 -2.97 -6.02
CA TYR A 137 3.99 -2.48 -7.27
C TYR A 137 2.63 -3.14 -7.52
N SER A 138 1.70 -2.42 -8.16
CA SER A 138 0.44 -2.99 -8.60
C SER A 138 0.02 -2.45 -9.96
N SER A 139 -0.79 -3.22 -10.69
CA SER A 139 -1.24 -2.91 -12.06
C SER A 139 -2.36 -1.86 -12.13
N GLY A 140 -2.81 -1.32 -10.99
CA GLY A 140 -3.93 -0.38 -10.94
C GLY A 140 -3.56 1.03 -11.43
N SER A 141 -4.47 1.67 -12.17
CA SER A 141 -4.32 3.05 -12.69
C SER A 141 -4.32 4.15 -11.62
N GLY A 142 -4.50 3.80 -10.34
CA GLY A 142 -4.56 4.74 -9.23
C GLY A 142 -3.25 5.49 -8.97
N HIS A 143 -2.11 4.90 -9.30
CA HIS A 143 -0.79 5.49 -9.03
C HIS A 143 -0.55 6.80 -9.78
N ARG A 144 -0.92 6.85 -11.06
CA ARG A 144 -0.78 8.06 -11.88
C ARG A 144 -1.64 9.21 -11.37
N ARG A 145 -2.92 8.93 -11.10
CA ARG A 145 -3.85 9.93 -10.53
C ARG A 145 -3.37 10.46 -9.18
N VAL A 146 -2.74 9.61 -8.36
CA VAL A 146 -2.18 10.03 -7.07
C VAL A 146 -0.94 10.90 -7.27
N ALA A 147 -0.01 10.53 -8.16
CA ALA A 147 1.16 11.35 -8.45
C ALA A 147 0.77 12.73 -8.99
N GLU A 148 -0.19 12.77 -9.92
CA GLU A 148 -0.75 14.02 -10.46
C GLU A 148 -1.41 14.86 -9.37
N ALA A 149 -2.21 14.25 -8.49
CA ALA A 149 -2.84 14.96 -7.38
C ALA A 149 -1.82 15.51 -6.37
N ILE A 150 -0.74 14.76 -6.07
CA ILE A 150 0.33 15.25 -5.20
C ILE A 150 1.04 16.44 -5.86
N ASN A 151 1.44 16.32 -7.13
CA ASN A 151 2.13 17.40 -7.84
C ASN A 151 1.25 18.65 -7.95
N ALA A 152 -0.04 18.50 -8.29
CA ALA A 152 -0.98 19.61 -8.33
C ALA A 152 -1.14 20.30 -6.96
N TRP A 153 -1.12 19.51 -5.87
CA TRP A 153 -1.19 20.04 -4.52
C TRP A 153 0.10 20.76 -4.13
N LEU A 154 1.28 20.21 -4.42
CA LEU A 154 2.59 20.83 -4.14
C LEU A 154 2.73 22.19 -4.85
N SER A 155 2.30 22.26 -6.11
CA SER A 155 2.29 23.51 -6.90
C SER A 155 1.16 24.47 -6.51
N GLY A 156 0.20 24.02 -5.71
CA GLY A 156 -0.97 24.80 -5.31
C GLY A 156 -0.64 25.92 -4.31
N PRO A 157 -1.53 26.92 -4.19
CA PRO A 157 -1.29 28.12 -3.39
C PRO A 157 -0.89 27.78 -1.95
N HIS A 158 0.20 28.39 -1.46
CA HIS A 158 0.48 28.42 -0.04
C HIS A 158 -0.59 29.30 0.63
N PRO A 159 -1.24 28.84 1.73
CA PRO A 159 -1.93 29.75 2.63
C PRO A 159 -0.88 30.77 3.09
N GLY A 160 -1.11 32.02 2.71
CA GLY A 160 -0.29 33.15 3.13
C GLY A 160 -0.51 33.49 4.60
#